data_AF-A0A0Q4B5C5-F1
#
_entry.id   AF-A0A0Q4B5C5-F1
#
_cell.length_a   1.000
_cell.length_b   1.000
_cell.length_c   1.000
_cell.angle_alpha   90.00
_cell.angle_beta   90.00
_cell.angle_gamma   90.00
#
_symmetry.space_group_name_H-M   'P 1'
#
loop_
_entity.id
_entity.type
_entity.pdbx_description
1 polymer ?
#
loop_
_entity_poly.entity_id
_entity_poly.type
_entity_poly.pdbx_seq_one_letter_code
_entity_poly.pdbx_strand_id
1 'polypeptide(L)'
;MLLKLKRAIPNLITLLNLLCGAAAVTVVYTTLFFSRAGGLVAGIILIFAGAFFDFWDGLTARALRVQSPLGVQLDSLADLITFGFAPASLYVAILWWSTGVEVVLGGDYPVVVLTPLLMVAFAASRP
;
A
#
# COMPACT_ATOMS: atom_id res chain seq x y z
N MET A 1 29.27 -15.03 2.46
CA MET A 1 28.15 -15.27 3.39
C MET A 1 27.70 -13.97 4.08
N LEU A 2 28.60 -13.21 4.72
CA LEU A 2 28.30 -11.94 5.42
C LEU A 2 27.64 -10.84 4.54
N LEU A 3 28.02 -10.74 3.27
CA LEU A 3 27.42 -9.76 2.32
C LEU A 3 25.96 -10.08 1.96
N LYS A 4 25.53 -11.35 2.02
CA LYS A 4 24.12 -11.73 1.82
C LYS A 4 23.27 -11.31 3.01
N LEU A 5 23.81 -11.48 4.23
CA LEU A 5 23.12 -11.12 5.47
C LEU A 5 22.91 -9.60 5.61
N LYS A 6 23.89 -8.78 5.21
CA LYS A 6 23.77 -7.31 5.21
C LYS A 6 22.72 -6.78 4.22
N ARG A 7 22.50 -7.49 3.11
CA ARG A 7 21.45 -7.16 2.11
C ARG A 7 20.06 -7.62 2.51
N ALA A 8 19.96 -8.59 3.41
CA ALA A 8 18.68 -9.10 3.88
C ALA A 8 17.97 -8.10 4.80
N ILE A 9 18.71 -7.21 5.47
CA ILE A 9 18.13 -6.26 6.43
C ILE A 9 17.21 -5.23 5.74
N PRO A 10 17.65 -4.47 4.71
CA PRO A 10 16.75 -3.56 4.01
C PRO A 10 15.56 -4.30 3.38
N ASN A 11 15.82 -5.42 2.69
CA ASN A 11 14.77 -6.20 2.05
C ASN A 11 13.70 -6.72 3.03
N LEU A 12 14.09 -7.06 4.27
CA LEU A 12 13.14 -7.49 5.30
C LEU A 12 12.26 -6.32 5.75
N ILE A 13 12.82 -5.12 5.87
CA ILE A 13 12.07 -3.92 6.24
C ILE A 13 11.09 -3.56 5.11
N THR A 14 11.51 -3.63 3.85
CA THR A 14 10.62 -3.45 2.69
C THR A 14 9.50 -4.50 2.65
N LEU A 15 9.79 -5.75 3.03
CA LEU A 15 8.77 -6.78 3.15
C LEU A 15 7.76 -6.46 4.27
N LEU A 16 8.19 -5.82 5.36
CA LEU A 16 7.29 -5.36 6.43
C LEU A 16 6.40 -4.21 5.93
N ASN A 17 6.94 -3.27 5.15
CA ASN A 17 6.13 -2.25 4.45
C ASN A 17 5.03 -2.93 3.60
N LEU A 18 5.43 -3.86 2.73
CA LEU A 18 4.50 -4.62 1.89
C LEU A 18 3.43 -5.36 2.70
N LEU A 19 3.82 -6.02 3.80
CA LEU A 19 2.89 -6.73 4.68
C LEU A 19 1.89 -5.78 5.33
N CYS A 20 2.32 -4.59 5.75
CA CYS A 20 1.44 -3.54 6.28
C CYS A 20 0.43 -3.07 5.23
N GLY A 21 0.87 -2.79 4.01
CA GLY A 21 -0.01 -2.41 2.89
C GLY A 21 -1.03 -3.50 2.55
N ALA A 22 -0.59 -4.76 2.42
CA ALA A 22 -1.47 -5.90 2.15
C ALA A 22 -2.48 -6.17 3.29
N ALA A 23 -2.05 -6.01 4.54
CA ALA A 23 -2.93 -6.13 5.69
C ALA A 23 -3.96 -4.99 5.72
N ALA A 24 -3.55 -3.75 5.40
CA ALA A 24 -4.46 -2.61 5.31
C ALA A 24 -5.60 -2.88 4.31
N VAL A 25 -5.24 -3.33 3.11
CA VAL A 25 -6.20 -3.71 2.06
C VAL A 25 -7.16 -4.80 2.57
N THR A 26 -6.62 -5.85 3.18
CA THR A 26 -7.42 -6.97 3.70
C THR A 26 -8.43 -6.50 4.75
N VAL A 27 -8.00 -5.63 5.67
CA VAL A 27 -8.86 -5.07 6.72
C VAL A 27 -9.94 -4.16 6.12
N VAL A 28 -9.59 -3.32 5.14
CA VAL A 28 -10.55 -2.46 4.43
C VAL A 28 -11.63 -3.30 3.76
N TYR A 29 -11.27 -4.35 3.02
CA TYR A 29 -12.26 -5.23 2.40
C TYR A 29 -13.07 -6.01 3.44
N THR A 30 -12.45 -6.54 4.49
CA THR A 30 -13.16 -7.22 5.58
C THR A 30 -14.18 -6.29 6.24
N THR A 31 -13.87 -5.00 6.35
CA THR A 31 -14.79 -3.98 6.87
C THR A 31 -16.03 -3.85 5.99
N LEU A 32 -15.85 -3.84 4.67
CA LEU A 32 -16.95 -3.78 3.71
C LEU A 32 -17.83 -5.04 3.79
N PHE A 33 -17.23 -6.23 3.80
CA PHE A 33 -17.98 -7.48 3.81
C PHE A 33 -18.70 -7.78 5.12
N PHE A 34 -18.11 -7.41 6.26
CA PHE A 34 -18.64 -7.75 7.60
C PHE A 34 -19.19 -6.54 8.37
N SER A 35 -19.31 -5.36 7.73
CA SER A 35 -19.83 -4.12 8.33
C SER A 35 -19.22 -3.76 9.69
N ARG A 36 -17.89 -3.89 9.82
CA ARG A 36 -17.17 -3.57 11.06
C ARG A 36 -16.72 -2.10 11.07
N ALA A 37 -17.47 -1.25 11.77
CA ALA A 37 -17.24 0.20 11.85
C ALA A 37 -15.80 0.64 12.19
N GLY A 38 -14.99 -0.20 12.86
CA GLY A 38 -13.61 0.13 13.24
C GLY A 38 -12.52 -0.21 12.21
N GLY A 39 -12.82 -0.98 11.17
CA GLY A 39 -11.74 -1.52 10.32
C GLY A 39 -11.16 -0.51 9.33
N LEU A 40 -11.89 0.55 8.95
CA LEU A 40 -11.31 1.65 8.15
C LEU A 40 -10.18 2.37 8.90
N VAL A 41 -10.37 2.61 10.21
CA VAL A 41 -9.35 3.23 11.07
C VAL A 41 -8.12 2.33 11.19
N ALA A 42 -8.33 1.02 11.37
CA ALA A 42 -7.24 0.05 11.40
C ALA A 42 -6.47 0.00 10.06
N GLY A 43 -7.17 0.08 8.92
CA GLY A 43 -6.56 0.19 7.59
C GLY A 43 -5.67 1.43 7.46
N ILE A 44 -6.14 2.59 7.91
CA ILE A 44 -5.36 3.84 7.92
C ILE A 44 -4.09 3.70 8.77
N ILE A 45 -4.22 3.16 9.99
CA ILE A 45 -3.08 2.95 10.88
C ILE A 45 -2.04 2.03 10.22
N LEU A 46 -2.48 0.98 9.53
CA LEU A 46 -1.59 0.05 8.82
C LEU A 46 -0.88 0.71 7.63
N ILE A 47 -1.55 1.61 6.89
CA ILE A 47 -0.89 2.40 5.83
C ILE A 47 0.21 3.28 6.43
N PHE A 48 -0.07 3.98 7.53
CA PHE A 48 0.96 4.77 8.22
C PHE A 48 2.10 3.92 8.79
N ALA A 49 1.79 2.72 9.28
CA ALA A 49 2.82 1.78 9.72
C ALA A 49 3.70 1.32 8.54
N GLY A 50 3.12 1.04 7.37
CA GLY A 50 3.88 0.73 6.16
C GLY A 50 4.79 1.88 5.74
N ALA A 51 4.27 3.11 5.75
CA ALA A 51 5.04 4.32 5.48
C ALA A 51 6.21 4.54 6.45
N PHE A 52 6.02 4.15 7.72
CA PHE A 52 7.09 4.17 8.70
C PHE A 52 8.19 3.16 8.34
N PHE A 53 7.84 1.94 7.91
CA PHE A 53 8.83 0.95 7.51
C PHE A 53 9.58 1.35 6.23
N ASP A 54 8.90 1.96 5.26
CA ASP A 54 9.49 2.54 4.04
C ASP A 54 10.53 3.63 4.33
N PHE A 55 10.25 4.50 5.30
CA PHE A 55 11.24 5.48 5.71
C PHE A 55 12.51 4.82 6.28
N TRP A 56 12.34 3.70 6.98
CA TRP A 56 13.44 2.97 7.61
C TRP A 56 14.23 2.11 6.63
N ASP A 57 13.63 1.44 5.64
CA ASP A 57 14.41 0.66 4.67
C ASP A 57 15.33 1.55 3.83
N GLY A 58 14.86 2.74 3.42
CA GLY A 58 15.63 3.73 2.68
C GLY A 58 16.77 4.33 3.51
N LEU A 59 16.56 4.53 4.82
CA LEU A 59 17.64 4.89 5.74
C LEU A 59 18.67 3.75 5.87
N THR A 60 18.21 2.52 6.02
CA THR A 60 19.07 1.36 6.26
C THR A 60 19.88 1.00 5.00
N ALA A 61 19.28 1.09 3.81
CA ALA A 61 19.94 0.88 2.53
C ALA A 61 21.03 1.93 2.27
N ARG A 62 20.77 3.21 2.60
CA ARG A 62 21.76 4.30 2.52
C ARG A 62 22.90 4.10 3.52
N ALA A 63 22.59 3.74 4.76
CA ALA A 63 23.58 3.52 5.81
C ALA A 63 24.50 2.33 5.51
N LEU A 64 23.95 1.25 4.94
CA LEU A 64 24.72 0.04 4.63
C LEU A 64 25.43 0.10 3.27
N ARG A 65 25.13 1.09 2.41
CA ARG A 65 25.61 1.19 1.02
C ARG A 65 25.42 -0.09 0.20
N VAL A 66 24.34 -0.83 0.47
CA VAL A 66 24.05 -2.07 -0.27
C VAL A 66 22.68 -1.94 -0.91
N GLN A 67 22.68 -1.58 -2.19
CA GLN A 67 21.51 -1.67 -3.05
C GLN A 67 21.62 -2.96 -3.86
N SER A 68 20.53 -3.73 -3.91
CA SER A 68 20.44 -4.93 -4.75
C SER A 68 19.34 -4.73 -5.78
N PRO A 69 19.49 -5.24 -7.02
CA PRO A 69 18.46 -5.10 -8.06
C PRO A 69 17.09 -5.65 -7.64
N LEU A 70 17.09 -6.73 -6.86
CA LEU A 70 15.88 -7.33 -6.30
C LEU A 70 15.25 -6.40 -5.26
N GLY A 71 16.04 -5.84 -4.34
CA GLY A 71 15.57 -4.93 -3.31
C GLY A 71 14.87 -3.70 -3.90
N VAL A 72 15.43 -3.13 -4.97
CA VAL A 72 14.82 -1.99 -5.67
C VAL A 72 13.45 -2.35 -6.26
N GLN A 73 13.31 -3.51 -6.89
CA GLN A 73 12.00 -3.95 -7.41
C GLN A 73 11.00 -4.25 -6.29
N LEU A 74 11.48 -4.79 -5.17
CA LEU A 74 10.64 -5.08 -4.00
C LEU A 74 10.13 -3.79 -3.36
N ASP A 75 10.98 -2.75 -3.33
CA ASP A 75 10.69 -1.40 -2.84
C ASP A 75 9.56 -0.77 -3.64
N SER A 76 9.71 -0.70 -4.98
CA SER A 76 8.68 -0.19 -5.86
C SER A 76 7.35 -0.95 -5.74
N LEU A 77 7.38 -2.27 -5.54
CA LEU A 77 6.17 -3.08 -5.32
C LEU A 77 5.52 -2.80 -3.96
N ALA A 78 6.32 -2.67 -2.90
CA ALA A 78 5.84 -2.31 -1.57
C ALA A 78 5.20 -0.91 -1.59
N ASP A 79 5.85 0.04 -2.25
CA ASP A 79 5.35 1.40 -2.46
C ASP A 79 4.02 1.45 -3.22
N LEU A 80 3.94 0.69 -4.32
CA LEU A 80 2.72 0.59 -5.10
C LEU A 80 1.55 0.09 -4.26
N ILE A 81 1.78 -0.90 -3.40
CA ILE A 81 0.72 -1.49 -2.57
C ILE A 81 0.38 -0.58 -1.40
N THR A 82 1.36 -0.09 -0.65
CA THR A 82 1.12 0.71 0.56
C THR A 82 0.62 2.12 0.27
N PHE A 83 1.12 2.77 -0.79
CA PHE A 83 0.79 4.16 -1.11
C PHE A 83 -0.14 4.32 -2.31
N GLY A 84 -0.25 3.32 -3.18
CA GLY A 84 -1.18 3.33 -4.31
C GLY A 84 -2.44 2.55 -3.97
N PHE A 85 -2.29 1.24 -3.79
CA PHE A 85 -3.41 0.31 -3.72
C PHE A 85 -4.20 0.42 -2.43
N ALA A 86 -3.54 0.43 -1.26
CA ALA A 86 -4.24 0.52 0.03
C ALA A 86 -5.07 1.81 0.20
N PRO A 87 -4.57 3.01 -0.15
CA PRO A 87 -5.36 4.24 -0.13
C PRO A 87 -6.50 4.23 -1.16
N ALA A 88 -6.27 3.65 -2.35
CA ALA A 88 -7.31 3.48 -3.37
C ALA A 88 -8.44 2.58 -2.87
N SER A 89 -8.12 1.44 -2.22
CA SER A 89 -9.11 0.55 -1.59
C SER A 89 -9.89 1.28 -0.50
N LEU A 90 -9.20 2.06 0.35
CA LEU A 90 -9.84 2.84 1.41
C LEU A 90 -10.82 3.87 0.84
N TYR A 91 -10.44 4.57 -0.22
CA TYR A 91 -11.30 5.54 -0.89
C TYR A 91 -12.55 4.89 -1.46
N VAL A 92 -12.41 3.75 -2.15
CA VAL A 92 -13.56 2.96 -2.65
C VAL A 92 -14.48 2.54 -1.50
N ALA A 93 -13.92 2.11 -0.37
CA ALA A 93 -14.70 1.70 0.78
C ALA A 93 -15.52 2.86 1.39
N ILE A 94 -14.92 4.05 1.48
CA ILE A 94 -15.60 5.25 1.99
C ILE A 94 -16.69 5.69 1.03
N LEU A 95 -16.42 5.71 -0.27
CA LEU A 95 -17.42 6.04 -1.28
C LEU A 95 -18.64 5.12 -1.17
N TRP A 96 -18.40 3.81 -1.19
CA TRP A 96 -19.45 2.80 -1.07
C TRP A 96 -20.30 3.01 0.19
N TRP A 97 -19.66 3.25 1.34
CA TRP A 97 -20.36 3.49 2.60
C TRP A 97 -21.18 4.80 2.59
N SER A 98 -20.67 5.84 1.94
CA SER A 98 -21.29 7.17 1.97
C SER A 98 -22.44 7.35 0.98
N THR A 99 -22.34 6.77 -0.22
CA THR A 99 -23.31 7.00 -1.30
C THR A 99 -24.12 5.76 -1.68
N GLY A 100 -23.70 4.57 -1.28
CA GLY A 100 -24.28 3.31 -1.75
C GLY A 100 -24.12 3.10 -3.26
N VAL A 101 -23.30 3.92 -3.92
CA VAL A 101 -23.06 3.85 -5.37
C VAL A 101 -22.22 2.61 -5.65
N GLU A 102 -22.77 1.72 -6.46
CA GLU A 102 -21.98 0.62 -7.00
C GLU A 102 -20.90 1.18 -7.92
N VAL A 103 -19.65 0.90 -7.59
CA VAL A 103 -18.47 1.31 -8.36
C VAL A 103 -18.42 0.47 -9.64
N VAL A 104 -19.24 0.84 -10.62
CA VAL A 104 -19.35 0.16 -11.93
C VAL A 104 -18.74 1.05 -13.01
N LEU A 105 -17.87 0.47 -13.82
CA LEU A 105 -17.32 1.13 -15.00
C LEU A 105 -18.47 1.44 -15.98
N GLY A 106 -18.79 2.73 -16.15
CA GLY A 106 -19.86 3.21 -17.03
C GLY A 106 -21.14 3.70 -16.34
N GLY A 107 -21.16 3.78 -15.00
CA GLY A 107 -22.27 4.40 -14.26
C GLY A 107 -22.27 5.94 -14.32
N ASP A 108 -23.20 6.57 -13.58
CA ASP A 108 -23.44 8.03 -13.61
C ASP A 108 -22.25 8.90 -13.15
N TYR A 109 -21.27 8.31 -12.45
CA TYR A 109 -20.09 9.01 -11.91
C TYR A 109 -18.77 8.33 -12.30
N PRO A 110 -18.44 8.24 -13.60
CA PRO A 110 -17.28 7.48 -14.07
C PRO A 110 -15.96 8.07 -13.56
N VAL A 111 -15.89 9.39 -13.37
CA VAL A 111 -14.68 10.07 -12.87
C VAL A 111 -14.37 9.65 -11.42
N VAL A 112 -15.39 9.54 -10.57
CA VAL A 112 -15.24 9.15 -9.15
C VAL A 112 -14.84 7.68 -9.02
N VAL A 113 -15.28 6.84 -9.96
CA VAL A 113 -14.91 5.42 -10.06
C VAL A 113 -13.49 5.22 -10.59
N LEU A 114 -12.99 6.13 -11.43
CA LEU A 114 -11.65 6.06 -12.02
C LEU A 114 -10.55 6.67 -11.14
N THR A 115 -10.87 7.54 -10.18
CA THR A 115 -9.86 8.16 -9.30
C THR A 115 -9.01 7.18 -8.48
N PRO A 116 -9.51 6.05 -7.94
CA PRO A 116 -8.67 5.07 -7.25
C PRO A 116 -7.70 4.37 -8.21
N LEU A 117 -8.15 4.12 -9.47
CA LEU A 117 -7.29 3.54 -10.50
C LEU A 117 -6.17 4.50 -10.91
N LEU A 118 -6.47 5.80 -10.99
CA LEU A 118 -5.46 6.81 -11.24
C LEU A 118 -4.43 6.88 -10.11
N MET A 119 -4.85 6.79 -8.83
CA MET A 119 -3.91 6.74 -7.70
C MET A 119 -2.93 5.57 -7.80
N VAL A 120 -3.42 4.39 -8.15
CA VAL A 120 -2.57 3.20 -8.35
C VAL A 120 -1.63 3.39 -9.55
N ALA A 121 -2.12 3.94 -10.66
CA ALA A 121 -1.30 4.20 -11.85
C ALA A 121 -0.18 5.20 -11.57
N PHE A 122 -0.46 6.28 -10.82
CA PHE A 122 0.56 7.23 -10.39
C PHE A 122 1.56 6.62 -9.42
N ALA A 123 1.10 5.78 -8.48
CA ALA A 123 2.01 5.06 -7.58
C ALA A 123 2.93 4.10 -8.35
N ALA A 124 2.41 3.41 -9.37
CA ALA A 124 3.20 2.53 -10.23
C ALA A 124 4.20 3.26 -11.13
N SER A 125 3.97 4.56 -11.41
CA SER A 125 4.89 5.38 -12.20
C SER A 125 6.12 5.87 -11.42
N ARG A 126 6.21 5.53 -10.13
CA ARG A 126 7.38 5.84 -9.31
C ARG A 126 8.58 4.98 -9.79
N PRO A 127 9.69 5.61 -10.18
CA PRO A 127 10.89 4.91 -10.67
C PRO A 127 11.65 4.19 -9.56
#